data_AF-A0A8I2YJY2-F1
#
_entry.id   AF-A0A8I2YJY2-F1
#
_cell.length_a   1.000
_cell.length_b   1.000
_cell.length_c   1.000
_cell.angle_alpha   90.00
_cell.angle_beta   90.00
_cell.angle_gamma   90.00
#
_symmetry.space_group_name_H-M   'P 1'
#
loop_
_entity.id
_entity.type
_entity.pdbx_description
1 polymer ?
#
loop_
_entity_poly.entity_id
_entity_poly.type
_entity_poly.pdbx_seq_one_letter_code
_entity_poly.pdbx_strand_id
1 'polypeptide(L)'
;MQSRIKDPACKNFVLKLKAHILPHIAAIHGADVPDLSEDDLLCLSQLNHVLFHGNKIYRYHLLRINYTTYDLQCGSDIINPRTDHWDIMLLSNLDGHEHPFCYAQIFDIFIANIIYTGPGSKDFWPHWIQFFWVRWFEVKEDNTASLRWE
;
A
#
# COMPACT_ATOMS: atom_id res chain seq x y z
N MET A 1 2.09 -21.84 -5.83
CA MET A 1 2.77 -20.54 -5.60
C MET A 1 3.99 -20.38 -6.53
N GLN A 2 3.86 -20.64 -7.85
CA GLN A 2 5.01 -20.65 -8.78
C GLN A 2 4.88 -19.74 -10.02
N SER A 3 3.78 -18.99 -10.18
CA SER A 3 3.53 -18.20 -11.42
C SER A 3 3.67 -16.68 -11.27
N ARG A 4 4.12 -16.13 -10.13
CA ARG A 4 4.11 -14.66 -9.87
C ARG A 4 5.49 -14.00 -9.84
N ILE A 5 6.59 -14.77 -9.93
CA ILE A 5 7.96 -14.25 -9.85
C ILE A 5 8.32 -13.35 -11.05
N LYS A 6 7.65 -13.54 -12.20
CA LYS A 6 7.87 -12.74 -13.42
C LYS A 6 7.06 -11.45 -13.47
N ASP A 7 6.22 -11.18 -12.48
CA ASP A 7 5.38 -10.00 -12.46
C ASP A 7 6.23 -8.73 -12.23
N PRO A 8 6.15 -7.70 -13.12
CA PRO A 8 6.82 -6.42 -12.91
C PRO A 8 6.47 -5.78 -11.56
N ALA A 9 5.26 -6.02 -11.04
CA ALA A 9 4.83 -5.48 -9.77
C ALA A 9 5.77 -5.91 -8.63
N CYS A 10 6.23 -7.17 -8.62
CA CYS A 10 7.10 -7.77 -7.59
C CYS A 10 8.54 -7.22 -7.54
N LYS A 11 8.96 -6.42 -8.54
CA LYS A 11 10.31 -5.85 -8.57
C LYS A 11 10.48 -4.78 -7.48
N ASN A 12 11.63 -4.82 -6.81
CA ASN A 12 12.02 -3.88 -5.76
C ASN A 12 11.03 -3.83 -4.58
N PHE A 13 10.36 -4.96 -4.27
CA PHE A 13 9.38 -5.07 -3.19
C PHE A 13 9.83 -4.40 -1.89
N VAL A 14 11.01 -4.76 -1.37
CA VAL A 14 11.51 -4.24 -0.09
C VAL A 14 11.75 -2.73 -0.12
N LEU A 15 12.24 -2.19 -1.24
CA LEU A 15 12.49 -0.75 -1.38
C LEU A 15 11.18 0.02 -1.43
N LYS A 16 10.23 -0.42 -2.28
CA LYS A 16 8.88 0.15 -2.36
C LYS A 16 8.15 0.08 -1.02
N LEU A 17 8.32 -1.03 -0.32
CA LEU A 17 7.74 -1.24 1.00
C LEU A 17 8.30 -0.23 2.03
N LYS A 18 9.62 -0.10 2.10
CA LYS A 18 10.26 0.88 3.00
C LYS A 18 9.83 2.31 2.67
N ALA A 19 9.74 2.66 1.39
CA ALA A 19 9.29 3.99 0.95
C ALA A 19 7.85 4.27 1.35
N HIS A 20 6.97 3.26 1.27
CA HIS A 20 5.58 3.38 1.70
C HIS A 20 5.42 3.49 3.22
N ILE A 21 6.23 2.75 4.00
CA ILE A 21 6.14 2.73 5.46
C ILE A 21 6.76 3.97 6.10
N LEU A 22 7.85 4.51 5.54
CA LEU A 22 8.60 5.62 6.11
C LEU A 22 7.72 6.81 6.55
N PRO A 23 6.82 7.37 5.71
CA PRO A 23 5.96 8.47 6.15
C PRO A 23 5.00 8.05 7.27
N HIS A 24 4.50 6.81 7.25
CA HIS A 24 3.58 6.30 8.27
C HIS A 24 4.26 6.18 9.64
N ILE A 25 5.45 5.57 9.69
CA ILE A 25 6.16 5.37 10.96
C ILE A 25 6.68 6.70 11.52
N ALA A 26 7.13 7.62 10.67
CA ALA A 26 7.54 8.94 11.11
C ALA A 26 6.37 9.76 11.68
N ALA A 27 5.17 9.66 11.07
CA ALA A 27 3.96 10.28 11.60
C ALA A 27 3.60 9.75 13.00
N ILE A 28 3.80 8.45 13.27
CA ILE A 28 3.63 7.87 14.62
C ILE A 28 4.60 8.51 15.62
N HIS A 29 5.85 8.74 15.21
CA HIS A 29 6.81 9.49 16.03
C HIS A 29 6.56 11.01 16.05
N GLY A 30 5.61 11.53 15.25
CA GLY A 30 5.35 12.96 15.10
C GLY A 30 6.54 13.72 14.49
N ALA A 31 7.29 13.05 13.62
CA ALA A 31 8.39 13.63 12.86
C ALA A 31 7.92 13.97 11.44
N ASP A 32 8.25 15.16 10.97
CA ASP A 32 8.05 15.52 9.57
C ASP A 32 9.14 14.88 8.71
N VAL A 33 8.74 14.02 7.77
CA VAL A 33 9.64 13.49 6.75
C VAL A 33 9.57 14.45 5.56
N PRO A 34 10.71 14.90 5.01
CA PRO A 34 10.72 15.58 3.72
C PRO A 34 10.05 14.69 2.67
N ASP A 35 9.25 15.27 1.78
CA ASP A 35 8.71 14.53 0.64
C ASP A 35 9.84 13.78 -0.08
N LEU A 36 9.64 12.48 -0.27
CA LEU A 36 10.59 11.65 -1.01
C LEU A 36 10.53 12.07 -2.49
N SER A 37 11.37 13.04 -2.88
CA SER A 37 11.62 13.32 -4.29
C SER A 37 12.36 12.13 -4.93
N GLU A 38 12.17 11.93 -6.23
CA GLU A 38 12.77 10.83 -7.02
C GLU A 38 14.31 10.88 -7.12
N ASP A 39 15.00 11.69 -6.31
CA ASP A 39 16.46 11.65 -6.17
C ASP A 39 16.88 10.38 -5.42
N ASP A 40 17.13 9.33 -6.20
CA ASP A 40 17.38 7.95 -5.78
C ASP A 40 18.39 7.80 -4.61
N LEU A 41 19.44 8.62 -4.54
CA LEU A 41 20.50 8.45 -3.54
C LEU A 41 20.14 8.96 -2.14
N LEU A 42 19.45 10.11 -2.03
CA LEU A 42 19.00 10.63 -0.74
C LEU A 42 17.84 9.78 -0.21
N CYS A 43 16.96 9.35 -1.11
CA CYS A 43 15.83 8.49 -0.79
C CYS A 43 16.28 7.16 -0.15
N LEU A 44 17.28 6.47 -0.75
CA LEU A 44 17.82 5.22 -0.19
C LEU A 44 18.40 5.38 1.23
N SER A 45 19.07 6.49 1.50
CA SER A 45 19.61 6.77 2.84
C SER A 45 18.51 6.91 3.89
N GLN A 46 17.39 7.54 3.52
CA GLN A 46 16.22 7.69 4.38
C GLN A 46 15.51 6.35 4.61
N LEU A 47 15.44 5.47 3.60
CA LEU A 47 14.86 4.12 3.74
C LEU A 47 15.63 3.21 4.72
N ASN A 48 16.90 3.52 5.01
CA ASN A 48 17.68 2.78 6.00
C ASN A 48 17.21 3.04 7.45
N HIS A 49 16.46 4.11 7.69
CA HIS A 49 15.85 4.38 8.98
C HIS A 49 14.65 3.49 9.30
N VAL A 50 14.14 2.73 8.32
CA VAL A 50 13.07 1.75 8.51
C VAL A 50 13.70 0.37 8.66
N LEU A 51 13.64 -0.18 9.87
CA LEU A 51 14.20 -1.48 10.23
C LEU A 51 13.09 -2.49 10.55
N PHE A 52 13.20 -3.70 9.97
CA PHE A 52 12.33 -4.81 10.33
C PHE A 52 12.90 -5.51 11.57
N HIS A 53 12.17 -5.50 12.68
CA HIS A 53 12.58 -6.15 13.91
C HIS A 53 12.78 -7.66 13.67
N GLY A 54 14.00 -8.14 13.92
CA GLY A 54 14.38 -9.53 13.67
C GLY A 54 14.46 -9.91 12.19
N ASN A 55 14.48 -8.93 11.28
CA ASN A 55 14.51 -9.13 9.81
C ASN A 55 13.40 -10.06 9.30
N LYS A 56 12.20 -9.94 9.87
CA LYS A 56 11.04 -10.80 9.60
C LYS A 56 9.84 -10.00 9.13
N ILE A 57 9.18 -10.53 8.11
CA ILE A 57 7.85 -10.12 7.64
C ILE A 57 6.97 -11.36 7.70
N TYR A 58 5.80 -11.24 8.30
CA TYR A 58 4.84 -12.32 8.43
C TYR A 58 3.74 -12.15 7.39
N ARG A 59 3.33 -13.26 6.78
CA ARG A 59 2.20 -13.27 5.87
C ARG A 59 0.91 -13.52 6.64
N TYR A 60 -0.08 -12.68 6.39
CA TYR A 60 -1.41 -12.79 6.97
C TYR A 60 -2.43 -13.20 5.91
N HIS A 61 -3.56 -13.76 6.35
CA HIS A 61 -4.48 -14.45 5.44
C HIS A 61 -5.80 -13.71 5.23
N LEU A 62 -6.20 -12.86 6.17
CA LEU A 62 -7.52 -12.23 6.19
C LEU A 62 -7.36 -10.82 6.76
N LEU A 63 -7.83 -9.78 6.09
CA LEU A 63 -8.05 -8.49 6.74
C LEU A 63 -9.55 -8.28 6.92
N ARG A 64 -9.94 -7.81 8.10
CA ARG A 64 -11.31 -7.33 8.35
C ARG A 64 -11.29 -5.82 8.46
N ILE A 65 -12.05 -5.14 7.60
CA ILE A 65 -12.26 -3.70 7.65
C ILE A 65 -13.67 -3.48 8.18
N ASN A 66 -13.79 -2.77 9.30
CA ASN A 66 -15.10 -2.37 9.82
C ASN A 66 -15.45 -0.99 9.25
N TYR A 67 -16.71 -0.81 8.89
CA TYR A 67 -17.21 0.46 8.37
C TYR A 67 -18.60 0.74 8.93
N THR A 68 -18.94 2.02 9.01
CA THR A 68 -20.26 2.45 9.46
C THR A 68 -21.16 2.57 8.24
N THR A 69 -22.27 1.85 8.26
CA THR A 69 -23.33 2.00 7.26
C THR A 69 -24.15 3.25 7.55
N TYR A 70 -24.93 3.71 6.56
CA TYR A 70 -25.78 4.89 6.69
C TYR A 70 -26.73 4.82 7.90
N ASP A 71 -27.24 3.63 8.22
CA ASP A 71 -28.14 3.39 9.34
C ASP A 71 -27.41 3.32 10.71
N LEU A 72 -26.18 3.84 10.78
CA LEU A 72 -25.29 3.78 11.95
C LEU A 72 -25.01 2.34 12.44
N GLN A 73 -25.23 1.35 11.59
CA GLN A 73 -24.89 -0.04 11.89
C GLN A 73 -23.43 -0.30 11.53
N CYS A 74 -22.78 -1.17 12.30
CA CYS A 74 -21.41 -1.62 12.04
C CYS A 74 -21.42 -2.75 11.01
N GLY A 75 -20.95 -2.46 9.79
CA GLY A 75 -20.66 -3.43 8.76
C GLY A 75 -19.21 -3.89 8.81
N SER A 76 -18.90 -4.99 8.12
CA SER A 76 -17.50 -5.40 7.96
C SER A 76 -17.25 -6.11 6.65
N ASP A 77 -16.20 -5.68 5.97
CA ASP A 77 -15.66 -6.33 4.78
C ASP A 77 -14.49 -7.22 5.16
N ILE A 78 -14.45 -8.41 4.57
CA ILE A 78 -13.38 -9.38 4.78
C ILE A 78 -12.64 -9.56 3.46
N ILE A 79 -11.37 -9.20 3.49
CA ILE A 79 -10.47 -9.34 2.35
C ILE A 79 -9.65 -10.61 2.56
N ASN A 80 -9.76 -11.56 1.62
CA ASN A 80 -8.99 -12.79 1.62
C ASN A 80 -8.22 -12.94 0.30
N PRO A 81 -6.90 -12.69 0.26
CA PRO A 81 -6.10 -12.83 -0.97
C PRO A 81 -6.03 -14.25 -1.54
N ARG A 82 -6.53 -15.25 -0.80
CA ARG A 82 -6.55 -16.66 -1.24
C ARG A 82 -7.83 -17.07 -1.96
N THR A 83 -8.86 -16.23 -1.94
CA THR A 83 -10.09 -16.46 -2.71
C THR A 83 -10.04 -15.72 -4.02
N ASP A 84 -11.03 -15.95 -4.88
CA ASP A 84 -11.16 -15.26 -6.16
C ASP A 84 -11.58 -13.79 -6.03
N HIS A 85 -11.78 -13.30 -4.80
CA HIS A 85 -12.16 -11.92 -4.48
C HIS A 85 -10.99 -11.15 -3.85
N TRP A 86 -9.95 -10.94 -4.65
CA TRP A 86 -8.70 -10.27 -4.25
C TRP A 86 -8.54 -8.88 -4.87
N ASP A 87 -9.50 -8.45 -5.69
CA ASP A 87 -9.56 -7.10 -6.25
C ASP A 87 -10.28 -6.15 -5.28
N ILE A 88 -9.75 -4.93 -5.15
CA ILE A 88 -10.25 -3.86 -4.28
C ILE A 88 -10.46 -2.58 -5.06
N MET A 89 -11.39 -1.77 -4.58
CA MET A 89 -11.68 -0.44 -5.09
C MET A 89 -11.41 0.58 -3.98
N LEU A 90 -10.67 1.64 -4.29
CA LEU A 90 -10.36 2.74 -3.38
C LEU A 90 -10.85 4.05 -3.98
N LEU A 91 -11.25 4.98 -3.13
CA LEU A 91 -11.50 6.35 -3.56
C LEU A 91 -10.17 6.97 -4.02
N SER A 92 -10.16 7.52 -5.23
CA SER A 92 -8.98 8.23 -5.76
C SER A 92 -8.82 9.56 -5.04
N ASN A 93 -7.59 9.89 -4.64
CA ASN A 93 -7.24 11.19 -4.05
C ASN A 93 -6.70 12.18 -5.10
N LEU A 94 -6.74 11.81 -6.39
CA LEU A 94 -6.29 12.65 -7.49
C LEU A 94 -7.47 13.48 -8.00
N ASP A 95 -7.55 14.72 -7.53
CA ASP A 95 -8.46 15.73 -8.06
C ASP A 95 -8.19 15.91 -9.57
N GLY A 96 -9.17 15.62 -10.41
CA GLY A 96 -9.13 15.94 -11.86
C GLY A 96 -9.08 14.75 -12.83
N HIS A 97 -9.16 13.50 -12.38
CA HIS A 97 -9.44 12.39 -13.30
C HIS A 97 -10.95 12.22 -13.53
N GLU A 98 -11.33 11.77 -14.73
CA GLU A 98 -12.72 11.46 -15.09
C GLU A 98 -13.33 10.34 -14.22
N HIS A 99 -12.49 9.52 -13.57
CA HIS A 99 -12.91 8.37 -12.77
C HIS A 99 -12.61 8.55 -11.26
N PRO A 100 -13.62 8.49 -10.37
CA PRO A 100 -13.44 8.78 -8.94
C PRO A 100 -12.80 7.65 -8.14
N PHE A 101 -12.64 6.45 -8.72
CA PHE A 101 -12.08 5.29 -8.03
C PHE A 101 -10.80 4.76 -8.68
N CYS A 102 -9.91 4.24 -7.84
CA CYS A 102 -8.77 3.42 -8.22
C CYS A 102 -9.08 1.94 -7.96
N TYR A 103 -8.57 1.07 -8.82
CA TYR A 103 -8.72 -0.37 -8.67
C TYR A 103 -7.34 -0.99 -8.43
N ALA A 104 -7.29 -1.98 -7.56
CA ALA A 104 -6.07 -2.73 -7.31
C ALA A 104 -6.36 -4.19 -7.03
N GLN A 105 -5.34 -5.02 -7.20
CA GLN A 105 -5.41 -6.45 -7.01
C GLN A 105 -4.41 -6.86 -5.92
N ILE A 106 -4.88 -7.49 -4.85
CA ILE A 106 -4.08 -7.82 -3.66
C ILE A 106 -3.35 -9.15 -3.83
N PHE A 107 -2.03 -9.10 -3.95
CA PHE A 107 -1.23 -10.31 -3.99
C PHE A 107 -1.22 -11.08 -2.67
N ASP A 108 -0.98 -10.37 -1.57
CA ASP A 108 -0.88 -10.93 -0.22
C ASP A 108 -0.94 -9.81 0.83
N ILE A 109 -1.27 -10.19 2.06
CA ILE A 109 -1.29 -9.31 3.23
C ILE A 109 -0.06 -9.61 4.07
N PHE A 110 0.60 -8.57 4.53
CA PHE A 110 1.81 -8.71 5.35
C PHE A 110 1.70 -7.90 6.63
N ILE A 111 2.40 -8.39 7.64
CA ILE A 111 2.53 -7.76 8.94
C ILE A 111 4.01 -7.77 9.31
N ALA A 112 4.52 -6.66 9.82
CA ALA A 112 5.87 -6.58 10.32
C ALA A 112 5.94 -5.72 11.59
N ASN A 113 6.91 -6.05 12.44
CA ASN A 113 7.31 -5.17 13.54
C ASN A 113 8.41 -4.24 13.01
N ILE A 114 8.17 -2.94 13.03
CA ILE A 114 8.99 -1.93 12.37
C ILE A 114 9.56 -0.98 13.40
N ILE A 115 10.87 -0.74 13.35
CA ILE A 115 11.57 0.22 14.20
C ILE A 115 12.02 1.37 13.33
N TYR A 116 11.78 2.60 13.81
CA TYR A 116 12.25 3.80 13.15
C TYR A 116 13.47 4.38 13.87
N THR A 117 14.56 4.52 13.11
CA THR A 117 15.82 5.08 13.58
C THR A 117 16.19 6.38 12.89
N GLY A 118 15.20 7.08 12.35
CA GLY A 118 15.40 8.33 11.63
C GLY A 118 15.35 9.57 12.53
N PRO A 119 15.63 10.74 11.94
CA PRO A 119 15.51 12.01 12.64
C PRO A 119 14.09 12.19 13.20
N GLY A 120 13.99 12.75 14.40
CA GLY A 120 12.72 12.92 15.10
C GLY A 120 12.15 11.64 15.73
N SER A 121 12.89 10.51 15.71
CA SER A 121 12.49 9.31 16.45
C SER A 121 12.42 9.60 17.95
N LYS A 122 11.27 9.32 18.56
CA LYS A 122 11.03 9.48 20.01
C LYS A 122 11.50 8.26 20.80
N ASP A 123 11.43 7.09 20.18
CA ASP A 123 11.64 5.81 20.83
C ASP A 123 11.91 4.72 19.78
N PHE A 124 12.61 3.66 20.20
CA PHE A 124 13.00 2.56 19.31
C PHE A 124 12.10 1.32 19.51
N TRP A 125 10.88 1.51 20.01
CA TRP A 125 9.96 0.40 20.19
C TRP A 125 9.46 -0.12 18.84
N PRO A 126 9.34 -1.44 18.67
CA PRO A 126 8.80 -2.01 17.45
C PRO A 126 7.31 -1.68 17.32
N HIS A 127 6.93 -1.11 16.18
CA HIS A 127 5.56 -0.81 15.81
C HIS A 127 5.00 -1.89 14.90
N TRP A 128 3.85 -2.44 15.28
CA TRP A 128 3.15 -3.44 14.49
C TRP A 128 2.44 -2.76 13.33
N ILE A 129 2.88 -3.03 12.10
CA ILE A 129 2.32 -2.43 10.89
C ILE A 129 1.82 -3.52 9.96
N GLN A 130 0.57 -3.38 9.53
CA GLN A 130 -0.06 -4.21 8.52
C GLN A 130 -0.10 -3.45 7.20
N PHE A 131 0.26 -4.13 6.11
CA PHE A 131 0.28 -3.54 4.77
C PHE A 131 -0.10 -4.56 3.69
N PHE A 132 -0.58 -4.05 2.58
CA PHE A 132 -0.94 -4.84 1.40
C PHE A 132 0.15 -4.78 0.35
N TRP A 133 0.38 -5.91 -0.32
CA TRP A 133 1.07 -5.89 -1.61
C TRP A 133 0.05 -5.95 -2.72
N VAL A 134 -0.02 -4.90 -3.53
CA VAL A 134 -1.05 -4.77 -4.57
C VAL A 134 -0.44 -4.51 -5.95
N ARG A 135 -1.17 -4.92 -6.99
CA ARG A 135 -1.00 -4.44 -8.36
C ARG A 135 -2.09 -3.41 -8.63
N TRP A 136 -1.70 -2.18 -8.93
CA TRP A 136 -2.64 -1.15 -9.36
C TRP A 136 -3.08 -1.40 -10.80
N PHE A 137 -4.37 -1.17 -11.08
CA PHE A 137 -4.91 -1.15 -12.43
C PHE A 137 -4.93 0.29 -12.94
N GLU A 138 -4.69 0.44 -14.24
CA GLU A 138 -4.86 1.71 -14.93
C GLU A 138 -6.24 1.73 -15.59
N VAL A 139 -6.95 2.84 -15.41
CA VAL A 139 -8.20 3.09 -16.12
C VAL A 139 -7.83 3.42 -17.56
N LYS A 140 -8.28 2.60 -18.50
CA LYS A 140 -8.15 2.91 -19.91
C LYS A 140 -9.26 3.88 -20.28
N GLU A 141 -8.91 5.10 -20.68
CA GLU A 141 -9.87 6.01 -21.30
C GLU A 141 -10.30 5.42 -22.64
N ASP A 142 -11.54 4.98 -22.75
CA ASP A 142 -12.14 4.51 -24.01
C ASP A 142 -12.48 5.71 -24.90
N ASN A 143 -11.45 6.39 -25.42
CA ASN A 143 -11.64 7.46 -26.41
C ASN A 143 -11.78 6.90 -27.85
N THR A 144 -12.61 5.87 -27.99
CA THR A 144 -13.07 5.36 -29.29
C THR A 144 -14.60 5.29 -29.34
N ALA A 145 -15.22 6.46 -29.19
CA ALA A 145 -16.46 6.75 -29.90
C ALA A 145 -16.13 7.39 -31.26
N SER A 146 -15.44 6.66 -32.14
CA SER A 146 -15.45 7.03 -33.56
C SER A 146 -16.72 6.46 -34.20
N LEU A 147 -17.72 7.35 -34.29
CA LEU A 147 -18.67 7.47 -35.39
C LEU A 147 -18.74 6.29 -36.36
N ARG A 148 -19.80 5.50 -36.27
CA ARG A 148 -20.51 5.08 -37.48
C ARG A 148 -21.98 4.81 -37.21
N TRP A 149 -22.81 5.75 -37.64
CA TRP A 149 -24.21 5.51 -37.97
C TRP A 149 -24.27 4.62 -39.22
N GLU A 150 -25.12 3.62 -39.19
CA GLU A 150 -26.14 3.43 -40.23
C GLU A 150 -27.51 3.58 -39.56
#